data_AF-A0A8J3DFR5-F1
#
_entry.id   AF-A0A8J3DFR5-F1
#
_cell.length_a   1.000
_cell.length_b   1.000
_cell.length_c   1.000
_cell.angle_alpha   90.00
_cell.angle_beta   90.00
_cell.angle_gamma   90.00
#
_symmetry.space_group_name_H-M   'P 1'
#
loop_
_entity.id
_entity.type
_entity.pdbx_description
1 polymer ?
#
loop_
_entity_poly.entity_id
_entity_poly.type
_entity_poly.pdbx_seq_one_letter_code
_entity_poly.pdbx_strand_id
1 'polypeptide(L)'
;MKLVQPICRDGLTNADLAFLQSVLTPDGSAAEALLTLIADPAMRDELLDLPEVFQAVLEQPLPITISPRLYFFVLVRHRFVESGLEDRELADYVASLMANSMATSRVFDTGQGNARQAPFYAIDDMSRIQSAGFCERFYLTVCLAEKSLVVTGLFRPHLDYRATYRGAPNLRYYENIGQAHYRAAGGHHLAQEYCLSDCYQALAARFTEARRALNYVAETLTFMGQDGPN
;
A
#
# COMPACT_ATOMS: atom_id res chain seq x y z
N MET A 1 -1.35 9.14 -16.70
CA MET A 1 -1.50 8.63 -15.32
C MET A 1 -1.22 7.13 -15.36
N LYS A 2 -0.46 6.58 -14.40
CA LYS A 2 -0.13 5.15 -14.36
C LYS A 2 -0.97 4.49 -13.27
N LEU A 3 -1.65 3.40 -13.59
CA LEU A 3 -2.39 2.59 -12.60
C LEU A 3 -1.41 1.81 -11.74
N VAL A 4 -1.76 1.66 -10.47
CA VAL A 4 -1.11 0.69 -9.59
C VAL A 4 -1.49 -0.72 -10.05
N GLN A 5 -0.52 -1.62 -10.04
CA GLN A 5 -0.67 -3.03 -10.38
C GLN A 5 -0.09 -3.87 -9.24
N PRO A 6 -0.67 -5.04 -8.90
CA PRO A 6 -0.16 -5.94 -7.86
C PRO A 6 1.09 -6.68 -8.37
N ILE A 7 2.26 -6.03 -8.28
CA ILE A 7 3.52 -6.51 -8.87
C ILE A 7 4.67 -6.59 -7.86
N CYS A 8 4.40 -6.46 -6.56
CA CYS A 8 5.44 -6.54 -5.53
C CYS A 8 6.11 -7.91 -5.54
N ARG A 9 5.33 -8.99 -5.63
CA ARG A 9 5.85 -10.38 -5.58
C ARG A 9 6.62 -10.76 -6.84
N ASP A 10 6.20 -10.26 -8.00
CA ASP A 10 6.89 -10.50 -9.28
C ASP A 10 8.07 -9.55 -9.51
N GLY A 11 8.12 -8.44 -8.78
CA GLY A 11 9.09 -7.37 -8.94
C GLY A 11 10.26 -7.40 -7.95
N LEU A 12 10.63 -8.58 -7.43
CA LEU A 12 11.74 -8.72 -6.47
C LEU A 12 13.07 -8.29 -7.11
N THR A 13 13.82 -7.48 -6.39
CA THR A 13 15.13 -6.96 -6.80
C THR A 13 16.26 -7.88 -6.33
N ASN A 14 17.48 -7.67 -6.83
CA ASN A 14 18.65 -8.42 -6.34
C ASN A 14 18.91 -8.20 -4.84
N ALA A 15 18.59 -7.02 -4.31
CA ALA A 15 18.69 -6.74 -2.88
C ALA A 15 17.67 -7.56 -2.08
N ASP A 16 16.46 -7.72 -2.59
CA ASP A 16 15.41 -8.55 -2.00
C ASP A 16 15.83 -10.03 -1.97
N LEU A 17 16.39 -10.52 -3.07
CA LEU A 17 16.89 -11.91 -3.16
C LEU A 17 18.05 -12.17 -2.20
N ALA A 18 19.01 -11.24 -2.11
CA ALA A 18 20.12 -11.36 -1.17
C ALA A 18 19.64 -11.34 0.29
N PHE A 19 18.65 -10.50 0.60
CA PHE A 19 18.01 -10.49 1.91
C PHE A 19 17.33 -11.83 2.21
N LEU A 20 16.47 -12.34 1.33
CA LEU A 20 15.80 -13.62 1.52
C LEU A 20 16.79 -14.78 1.70
N GLN A 21 17.89 -14.78 0.96
CA GLN A 21 18.98 -15.76 1.13
C GLN A 21 19.62 -15.66 2.51
N SER A 22 19.88 -14.45 3.00
CA SER A 22 20.48 -14.26 4.33
C SER A 22 19.57 -14.73 5.47
N VAL A 23 18.25 -14.65 5.28
CA VAL A 23 17.24 -15.05 6.27
C VAL A 23 16.97 -16.54 6.23
N LEU A 24 16.71 -17.10 5.04
CA LEU A 24 16.23 -18.47 4.88
C LEU A 24 17.37 -19.50 4.73
N THR A 25 18.55 -19.05 4.31
CA THR A 25 19.73 -19.90 4.09
C THR A 25 20.99 -19.24 4.66
N PRO A 26 21.07 -18.99 5.99
CA PRO A 26 22.19 -18.27 6.59
C PRO A 26 23.55 -18.95 6.37
N ASP A 27 23.57 -20.27 6.29
CA ASP A 27 24.80 -21.06 6.03
C ASP A 27 25.14 -21.17 4.53
N GLY A 28 24.34 -20.59 3.63
CA GLY A 28 24.53 -20.58 2.18
C GLY A 28 24.37 -21.93 1.47
N SER A 29 24.16 -23.01 2.20
CA SER A 29 24.14 -24.40 1.69
C SER A 29 23.03 -24.70 0.68
N ALA A 30 21.94 -23.92 0.69
CA ALA A 30 20.77 -24.13 -0.17
C ALA A 30 20.42 -22.90 -1.03
N ALA A 31 21.37 -21.99 -1.27
CA ALA A 31 21.11 -20.72 -1.98
C ALA A 31 20.53 -20.92 -3.40
N GLU A 32 21.05 -21.90 -4.17
CA GLU A 32 20.54 -22.20 -5.51
C GLU A 32 19.13 -22.83 -5.50
N ALA A 33 18.86 -23.68 -4.51
CA ALA A 33 17.53 -24.26 -4.31
C ALA A 33 16.51 -23.17 -3.96
N LEU A 34 16.88 -22.21 -3.11
CA LEU A 34 16.02 -21.08 -2.77
C LEU A 34 15.68 -20.22 -4.00
N LEU A 35 16.64 -19.93 -4.86
CA LEU A 35 16.38 -19.19 -6.11
C LEU A 35 15.40 -19.93 -7.02
N THR A 36 15.48 -21.27 -7.06
CA THR A 36 14.55 -22.11 -7.82
C THR A 36 13.14 -22.03 -7.24
N LEU A 37 13.00 -22.03 -5.90
CA LEU A 37 11.70 -21.88 -5.24
C LEU A 37 11.10 -20.48 -5.43
N ILE A 38 11.92 -19.43 -5.39
CA ILE A 38 11.45 -18.04 -5.63
C ILE A 38 10.97 -17.85 -7.07
N ALA A 39 11.52 -18.60 -8.03
CA ALA A 39 11.08 -18.56 -9.42
C ALA A 39 9.70 -19.21 -9.64
N ASP A 40 9.28 -20.12 -8.75
CA ASP A 40 7.93 -20.69 -8.76
C ASP A 40 6.95 -19.75 -8.02
N PRO A 41 5.89 -19.24 -8.67
CA PRO A 41 4.99 -18.28 -8.04
C PRO A 41 4.31 -18.78 -6.76
N ALA A 42 3.93 -20.06 -6.70
CA ALA A 42 3.24 -20.64 -5.55
C ALA A 42 4.21 -20.82 -4.37
N MET A 43 5.41 -21.32 -4.64
CA MET A 43 6.43 -21.47 -3.60
C MET A 43 6.92 -20.11 -3.10
N ARG A 44 7.09 -19.12 -3.99
CA ARG A 44 7.41 -17.75 -3.60
C ARG A 44 6.37 -17.16 -2.66
N ASP A 45 5.08 -17.36 -2.93
CA ASP A 45 4.01 -16.88 -2.07
C ASP A 45 4.11 -17.48 -0.65
N GLU A 46 4.35 -18.78 -0.55
CA GLU A 46 4.53 -19.47 0.74
C GLU A 46 5.80 -19.00 1.46
N LEU A 47 6.91 -18.81 0.74
CA LEU A 47 8.16 -18.30 1.31
C LEU A 47 8.01 -16.89 1.88
N LEU A 48 7.28 -16.01 1.20
CA LEU A 48 7.06 -14.64 1.66
C LEU A 48 6.09 -14.54 2.85
N ASP A 49 5.25 -15.57 3.04
CA ASP A 49 4.33 -15.69 4.18
C ASP A 49 5.02 -16.26 5.44
N LEU A 50 6.29 -16.68 5.35
CA LEU A 50 7.04 -17.22 6.49
C LEU A 50 7.24 -16.19 7.61
N PRO A 51 7.00 -16.56 8.89
CA PRO A 51 7.14 -15.64 10.01
C PRO A 51 8.58 -15.15 10.18
N GLU A 52 9.58 -15.95 9.80
CA GLU A 52 11.00 -15.58 9.83
C GLU A 52 11.30 -14.41 8.88
N VAL A 53 10.67 -14.39 7.70
CA VAL A 53 10.81 -13.28 6.74
C VAL A 53 10.17 -12.02 7.32
N PHE A 54 8.99 -12.12 7.93
CA PHE A 54 8.34 -10.99 8.58
C PHE A 54 9.18 -10.40 9.71
N GLN A 55 9.69 -11.23 10.62
CA GLN A 55 10.54 -10.76 11.71
C GLN A 55 11.82 -10.11 11.18
N ALA A 56 12.49 -10.73 10.21
CA ALA A 56 13.69 -10.16 9.62
C ALA A 56 13.44 -8.81 8.90
N VAL A 57 12.25 -8.60 8.32
CA VAL A 57 11.87 -7.30 7.74
C VAL A 57 11.66 -6.23 8.82
N LEU A 58 11.08 -6.59 9.96
CA LEU A 58 10.90 -5.66 11.10
C LEU A 58 12.23 -5.29 11.77
N GLU A 59 13.17 -6.24 11.85
CA GLU A 59 14.46 -6.07 12.52
C GLU A 59 15.54 -5.45 11.61
N GLN A 60 15.20 -5.05 10.38
CA GLN A 60 16.15 -4.42 9.46
C GLN A 60 16.75 -3.14 10.08
N PRO A 61 18.09 -3.03 10.14
CA PRO A 61 18.72 -1.79 10.59
C PRO A 61 18.48 -0.67 9.57
N LEU A 62 18.35 0.56 10.07
CA LEU A 62 18.27 1.74 9.20
C LEU A 62 19.67 2.10 8.65
N PRO A 63 19.79 2.48 7.36
CA PRO A 63 18.72 2.56 6.36
C PRO A 63 18.30 1.18 5.81
N ILE A 64 17.00 1.02 5.56
CA ILE A 64 16.42 -0.20 4.96
C ILE A 64 17.11 -0.50 3.63
N THR A 65 17.56 -1.75 3.46
CA THR A 65 18.35 -2.16 2.28
C THR A 65 17.52 -2.87 1.20
N ILE A 66 16.36 -3.42 1.58
CA ILE A 66 15.41 -4.07 0.68
C ILE A 66 14.56 -3.07 -0.11
N SER A 67 13.91 -3.55 -1.17
CA SER A 67 13.03 -2.71 -1.97
C SER A 67 11.78 -2.31 -1.18
N PRO A 68 11.23 -1.11 -1.42
CA PRO A 68 9.96 -0.71 -0.81
C PRO A 68 8.81 -1.68 -1.13
N ARG A 69 8.88 -2.35 -2.29
CA ARG A 69 7.86 -3.33 -2.70
C ARG A 69 7.85 -4.54 -1.80
N LEU A 70 9.01 -5.17 -1.56
CA LEU A 70 9.12 -6.31 -0.66
C LEU A 70 8.75 -5.88 0.77
N TYR A 71 9.32 -4.76 1.24
CA TYR A 71 9.07 -4.24 2.58
C TYR A 71 7.57 -4.07 2.85
N PHE A 72 6.86 -3.35 1.97
CA PHE A 72 5.42 -3.14 2.13
C PHE A 72 4.59 -4.40 1.94
N PHE A 73 4.99 -5.29 1.02
CA PHE A 73 4.26 -6.53 0.80
C PHE A 73 4.24 -7.37 2.08
N VAL A 74 5.41 -7.65 2.67
CA VAL A 74 5.53 -8.49 3.86
C VAL A 74 4.74 -7.90 5.04
N LEU A 75 4.83 -6.58 5.27
CA LEU A 75 4.11 -5.93 6.36
C LEU A 75 2.58 -5.93 6.18
N VAL A 76 2.10 -5.59 4.97
CA VAL A 76 0.67 -5.59 4.66
C VAL A 76 0.13 -7.02 4.74
N ARG A 77 0.85 -7.97 4.14
CA ARG A 77 0.44 -9.37 4.07
C ARG A 77 0.27 -9.98 5.46
N HIS A 78 1.23 -9.78 6.35
CA HIS A 78 1.13 -10.25 7.73
C HIS A 78 -0.12 -9.70 8.44
N ARG A 79 -0.35 -8.38 8.35
CA ARG A 79 -1.52 -7.74 8.98
C ARG A 79 -2.85 -8.12 8.35
N PHE A 80 -2.84 -8.37 7.05
CA PHE A 80 -4.00 -8.86 6.31
C PHE A 80 -4.39 -10.25 6.82
N VAL A 81 -3.44 -11.18 6.91
CA VAL A 81 -3.68 -12.53 7.46
C VAL A 81 -4.18 -12.47 8.90
N GLU A 82 -3.55 -11.67 9.77
CA GLU A 82 -4.01 -11.51 11.17
C GLU A 82 -5.42 -10.91 11.30
N SER A 83 -5.87 -10.14 10.31
CA SER A 83 -7.22 -9.56 10.27
C SER A 83 -8.23 -10.41 9.49
N GLY A 84 -7.84 -11.60 9.01
CA GLY A 84 -8.69 -12.52 8.25
C GLY A 84 -8.84 -12.16 6.76
N LEU A 85 -8.00 -11.26 6.24
CA LEU A 85 -7.89 -10.96 4.81
C LEU A 85 -6.77 -11.81 4.19
N GLU A 86 -7.10 -12.98 3.67
CA GLU A 86 -6.11 -13.91 3.11
C GLU A 86 -5.80 -13.69 1.64
N ASP A 87 -6.44 -12.72 0.98
CA ASP A 87 -6.23 -12.41 -0.43
C ASP A 87 -4.83 -11.82 -0.67
N ARG A 88 -3.97 -12.58 -1.35
CA ARG A 88 -2.59 -12.20 -1.67
C ARG A 88 -2.51 -11.11 -2.72
N GLU A 89 -3.40 -11.12 -3.70
CA GLU A 89 -3.42 -10.11 -4.76
C GLU A 89 -3.86 -8.76 -4.21
N LEU A 90 -4.83 -8.76 -3.29
CA LEU A 90 -5.23 -7.57 -2.56
C LEU A 90 -4.09 -6.98 -1.72
N ALA A 91 -3.36 -7.83 -0.99
CA ALA A 91 -2.20 -7.42 -0.21
C ALA A 91 -1.10 -6.84 -1.12
N ASP A 92 -0.84 -7.48 -2.26
CA ASP A 92 0.13 -7.04 -3.27
C ASP A 92 -0.25 -5.68 -3.87
N TYR A 93 -1.52 -5.48 -4.23
CA TYR A 93 -1.98 -4.19 -4.75
C TYR A 93 -1.82 -3.07 -3.71
N VAL A 94 -2.21 -3.30 -2.45
CA VAL A 94 -2.09 -2.30 -1.38
C VAL A 94 -0.63 -1.99 -1.06
N ALA A 95 0.24 -2.99 -1.06
CA ALA A 95 1.68 -2.80 -0.92
C ALA A 95 2.28 -2.02 -2.09
N SER A 96 1.88 -2.34 -3.32
CA SER A 96 2.29 -1.63 -4.53
C SER A 96 1.85 -0.17 -4.50
N LEU A 97 0.64 0.10 -3.99
CA LEU A 97 0.13 1.45 -3.78
C LEU A 97 0.99 2.23 -2.78
N MET A 98 1.39 1.61 -1.68
CA MET A 98 2.27 2.26 -0.69
C MET A 98 3.66 2.53 -1.25
N ALA A 99 4.29 1.53 -1.89
CA ALA A 99 5.59 1.68 -2.51
C ALA A 99 5.59 2.81 -3.55
N ASN A 100 4.53 2.92 -4.35
CA ASN A 100 4.36 4.01 -5.30
C ASN A 100 4.11 5.35 -4.61
N SER A 101 3.31 5.38 -3.54
CA SER A 101 2.99 6.61 -2.82
C SER A 101 4.22 7.26 -2.18
N MET A 102 5.13 6.45 -1.65
CA MET A 102 6.42 6.92 -1.12
C MET A 102 7.37 7.37 -2.22
N ALA A 103 7.51 6.60 -3.30
CA ALA A 103 8.38 6.97 -4.41
C ALA A 103 7.94 8.28 -5.08
N THR A 104 6.63 8.53 -5.07
CA THR A 104 6.09 9.71 -5.75
C THR A 104 6.11 10.95 -4.85
N SER A 105 6.28 10.86 -3.52
CA SER A 105 6.21 11.95 -2.50
C SER A 105 5.10 13.00 -2.69
N ARG A 106 4.19 12.79 -3.64
CA ARG A 106 3.18 13.71 -4.14
C ARG A 106 1.79 13.31 -3.72
N VAL A 107 1.63 12.09 -3.22
CA VAL A 107 0.31 11.61 -2.80
C VAL A 107 -0.10 12.38 -1.55
N PHE A 108 0.85 12.69 -0.64
CA PHE A 108 0.63 13.56 0.52
C PHE A 108 1.85 14.41 0.82
N ASP A 109 1.75 15.70 0.51
CA ASP A 109 2.61 16.71 1.13
C ASP A 109 2.03 17.03 2.51
N THR A 110 2.40 16.22 3.51
CA THR A 110 2.09 16.50 4.92
C THR A 110 3.12 17.45 5.52
N GLY A 111 3.28 18.63 4.94
CA GLY A 111 3.50 19.89 5.66
C GLY A 111 4.72 20.04 6.57
N GLN A 112 5.77 19.22 6.44
CA GLN A 112 6.98 19.38 7.27
C GLN A 112 8.12 20.16 6.59
N GLY A 113 7.98 20.60 5.34
CA GLY A 113 9.00 21.42 4.70
C GLY A 113 8.46 22.26 3.56
N ASN A 114 8.44 23.58 3.76
CA ASN A 114 8.05 24.64 2.84
C ASN A 114 6.54 24.86 2.58
N ALA A 115 6.15 26.11 2.84
CA ALA A 115 4.84 26.67 2.61
C ALA A 115 4.36 26.56 1.16
N ARG A 116 3.04 26.28 1.00
CA ARG A 116 2.17 26.35 -0.19
C ARG A 116 1.86 25.06 -0.95
N GLN A 117 1.39 24.01 -0.27
CA GLN A 117 0.68 22.92 -0.98
C GLN A 117 -0.64 22.55 -0.28
N ALA A 118 -1.67 22.32 -1.08
CA ALA A 118 -3.05 22.26 -0.64
C ALA A 118 -3.35 20.95 0.12
N PRO A 119 -4.15 21.00 1.21
CA PRO A 119 -4.67 19.79 1.83
C PRO A 119 -5.45 18.96 0.82
N PHE A 120 -5.37 17.64 0.88
CA PHE A 120 -6.24 16.78 0.07
C PHE A 120 -7.72 17.05 0.38
N TYR A 121 -8.43 17.59 -0.60
CA TYR A 121 -9.88 17.81 -0.58
C TYR A 121 -10.51 16.96 -1.68
N ALA A 122 -11.25 15.92 -1.27
CA ALA A 122 -11.90 15.01 -2.21
C ALA A 122 -12.89 15.72 -3.16
N ILE A 123 -13.45 16.88 -2.75
CA ILE A 123 -14.39 17.66 -3.56
C ILE A 123 -13.75 18.17 -4.86
N ASP A 124 -12.47 18.57 -4.80
CA ASP A 124 -11.75 19.06 -5.98
C ASP A 124 -11.56 17.93 -7.00
N ASP A 125 -11.15 16.75 -6.51
CA ASP A 125 -11.00 15.56 -7.36
C ASP A 125 -12.35 15.07 -7.90
N MET A 126 -13.43 15.11 -7.11
CA MET A 126 -14.79 14.81 -7.59
C MET A 126 -15.26 15.76 -8.69
N SER A 127 -14.97 17.06 -8.55
CA SER A 127 -15.32 18.06 -9.58
C SER A 127 -14.57 17.77 -10.89
N ARG A 128 -13.30 17.39 -10.80
CA ARG A 128 -12.50 16.97 -11.96
C ARG A 128 -13.04 15.70 -12.62
N ILE A 129 -13.47 14.70 -11.82
CA ILE A 129 -14.11 13.47 -12.31
C ILE A 129 -15.38 13.81 -13.10
N GLN A 130 -16.19 14.75 -12.62
CA GLN A 130 -17.44 15.14 -13.28
C GLN A 130 -17.20 15.80 -14.65
N SER A 131 -16.15 16.60 -14.78
CA SER A 131 -15.78 17.28 -16.04
C SER A 131 -14.91 16.44 -16.98
N ALA A 132 -14.35 15.32 -16.50
CA ALA A 132 -13.40 14.52 -17.27
C ALA A 132 -14.07 13.67 -18.37
N GLY A 133 -13.30 13.46 -19.44
CA GLY A 133 -13.63 12.51 -20.51
C GLY A 133 -13.62 11.06 -20.02
N PHE A 134 -14.07 10.13 -20.85
CA PHE A 134 -14.34 8.74 -20.45
C PHE A 134 -13.15 8.02 -19.79
N CYS A 135 -12.00 7.92 -20.46
CA CYS A 135 -10.83 7.25 -19.90
C CYS A 135 -10.25 8.02 -18.71
N GLU A 136 -10.16 9.35 -18.80
CA GLU A 136 -9.64 10.19 -17.72
C GLU A 136 -10.48 10.09 -16.44
N ARG A 137 -11.81 10.04 -16.58
CA ARG A 137 -12.75 9.86 -15.47
C ARG A 137 -12.45 8.58 -14.70
N PHE A 138 -12.16 7.48 -15.39
CA PHE A 138 -11.77 6.23 -14.75
C PHE A 138 -10.47 6.40 -13.95
N TYR A 139 -9.42 6.94 -14.56
CA TYR A 139 -8.13 7.16 -13.86
C TYR A 139 -8.28 8.08 -12.64
N LEU A 140 -9.06 9.16 -12.75
CA LEU A 140 -9.32 10.06 -11.63
C LEU A 140 -10.16 9.39 -10.53
N THR A 141 -11.11 8.52 -10.90
CA THR A 141 -11.90 7.73 -9.95
C THR A 141 -11.01 6.80 -9.14
N VAL A 142 -10.13 6.04 -9.80
CA VAL A 142 -9.14 5.18 -9.13
C VAL A 142 -8.23 6.01 -8.24
N CYS A 143 -7.68 7.11 -8.76
CA CYS A 143 -6.77 7.98 -8.00
C CYS A 143 -7.43 8.55 -6.74
N LEU A 144 -8.71 8.92 -6.80
CA LEU A 144 -9.45 9.39 -5.63
C LEU A 144 -9.67 8.27 -4.60
N ALA A 145 -9.94 7.05 -5.06
CA ALA A 145 -10.08 5.88 -4.19
C ALA A 145 -8.75 5.54 -3.47
N GLU A 146 -7.66 5.47 -4.24
CA GLU A 146 -6.29 5.23 -3.75
C GLU A 146 -5.86 6.30 -2.74
N LYS A 147 -6.04 7.58 -3.06
CA LYS A 147 -5.73 8.68 -2.13
C LYS A 147 -6.53 8.55 -0.83
N SER A 148 -7.83 8.22 -0.94
CA SER A 148 -8.68 8.05 0.24
C SER A 148 -8.18 6.91 1.14
N LEU A 149 -7.73 5.79 0.55
CA LEU A 149 -7.17 4.66 1.29
C LEU A 149 -5.89 5.06 2.03
N VAL A 150 -4.97 5.73 1.34
CA VAL A 150 -3.70 6.13 1.94
C VAL A 150 -3.89 7.20 3.02
N VAL A 151 -4.76 8.20 2.82
CA VAL A 151 -5.08 9.22 3.84
C VAL A 151 -5.65 8.59 5.11
N THR A 152 -6.64 7.72 4.94
CA THR A 152 -7.35 7.10 6.07
C THR A 152 -6.51 6.06 6.79
N GLY A 153 -5.52 5.46 6.12
CA GLY A 153 -4.58 4.51 6.70
C GLY A 153 -3.35 5.17 7.34
N LEU A 154 -2.56 5.89 6.54
CA LEU A 154 -1.25 6.41 6.95
C LEU A 154 -1.33 7.74 7.73
N PHE A 155 -2.32 8.58 7.45
CA PHE A 155 -2.37 9.96 7.96
C PHE A 155 -3.56 10.21 8.90
N ARG A 156 -4.01 9.17 9.60
CA ARG A 156 -5.17 9.25 10.51
C ARG A 156 -5.03 10.34 11.59
N PRO A 157 -3.90 10.49 12.31
CA PRO A 157 -3.78 11.54 13.34
C PRO A 157 -3.97 12.95 12.77
N HIS A 158 -3.49 13.19 11.55
CA HIS A 158 -3.64 14.47 10.88
C HIS A 158 -5.09 14.75 10.44
N LEU A 159 -5.83 13.71 10.01
CA LEU A 159 -7.27 13.82 9.74
C LEU A 159 -8.05 14.16 11.01
N ASP A 160 -7.80 13.44 12.10
CA ASP A 160 -8.51 13.62 13.37
C ASP A 160 -8.26 15.02 13.94
N TYR A 161 -7.02 15.52 13.85
CA TYR A 161 -6.67 16.90 14.20
C TYR A 161 -7.45 17.93 13.36
N ARG A 162 -7.48 17.78 12.03
CA ARG A 162 -8.18 18.73 11.15
C ARG A 162 -9.69 18.68 11.34
N ALA A 163 -10.26 17.51 11.57
CA ALA A 163 -11.69 17.37 11.82
C ALA A 163 -12.10 18.06 13.13
N THR A 164 -11.30 17.88 14.18
CA THR A 164 -11.57 18.45 15.51
C THR A 164 -11.36 19.97 15.54
N TYR A 165 -10.25 20.47 14.97
CA TYR A 165 -9.84 21.86 15.17
C TYR A 165 -10.07 22.78 13.95
N ARG A 166 -10.35 22.23 12.77
CA ARG A 166 -10.52 23.01 11.53
C ARG A 166 -11.85 22.76 10.82
N GLY A 167 -12.78 22.02 11.45
CA GLY A 167 -14.08 21.69 10.87
C GLY A 167 -13.98 20.89 9.56
N ALA A 168 -12.85 20.20 9.33
CA ALA A 168 -12.67 19.39 8.13
C ALA A 168 -13.50 18.10 8.21
N PRO A 169 -13.77 17.44 7.06
CA PRO A 169 -14.42 16.15 7.07
C PRO A 169 -13.66 15.10 7.91
N ASN A 170 -14.40 14.26 8.62
CA ASN A 170 -13.84 13.24 9.50
C ASN A 170 -13.40 11.97 8.74
N LEU A 171 -12.80 11.01 9.45
CA LEU A 171 -12.35 9.73 8.89
C LEU A 171 -13.43 9.01 8.06
N ARG A 172 -14.66 8.94 8.59
CA ARG A 172 -15.80 8.24 7.95
C ARG A 172 -16.17 8.86 6.60
N TYR A 173 -16.02 10.18 6.45
CA TYR A 173 -16.23 10.84 5.16
C TYR A 173 -15.29 10.28 4.09
N TYR A 174 -13.99 10.19 4.38
CA TYR A 174 -12.99 9.70 3.44
C TYR A 174 -13.10 8.18 3.21
N GLU A 175 -13.51 7.39 4.21
CA GLU A 175 -13.83 5.98 4.03
C GLU A 175 -14.96 5.77 3.02
N ASN A 176 -16.07 6.51 3.17
CA ASN A 176 -17.22 6.41 2.27
C ASN A 176 -16.84 6.76 0.83
N ILE A 177 -15.99 7.78 0.66
CA ILE A 177 -15.46 8.19 -0.64
C ILE A 177 -14.62 7.07 -1.24
N GLY A 178 -13.63 6.56 -0.50
CA GLY A 178 -12.79 5.47 -0.97
C GLY A 178 -13.59 4.24 -1.39
N GLN A 179 -14.53 3.80 -0.54
CA GLN A 179 -15.43 2.67 -0.83
C GLN A 179 -16.27 2.89 -2.09
N ALA A 180 -16.89 4.07 -2.22
CA ALA A 180 -17.75 4.38 -3.36
C ALA A 180 -16.95 4.43 -4.67
N HIS A 181 -15.76 5.03 -4.66
CA HIS A 181 -14.94 5.15 -5.86
C HIS A 181 -14.25 3.83 -6.26
N TYR A 182 -13.83 2.99 -5.30
CA TYR A 182 -13.40 1.63 -5.63
C TYR A 182 -14.54 0.80 -6.20
N ARG A 183 -15.76 0.90 -5.65
CA ARG A 183 -16.94 0.21 -6.20
C ARG A 183 -17.25 0.67 -7.62
N ALA A 184 -17.18 1.97 -7.88
CA ALA A 184 -17.39 2.53 -9.21
C ALA A 184 -16.30 2.10 -10.20
N ALA A 185 -15.03 2.10 -9.77
CA ALA A 185 -13.91 1.66 -10.59
C ALA A 185 -13.99 0.15 -10.91
N GLY A 186 -14.33 -0.69 -9.94
CA GLY A 186 -14.43 -2.14 -10.12
C GLY A 186 -15.58 -2.60 -11.01
N GLY A 187 -16.57 -1.73 -11.28
CA GLY A 187 -17.64 -1.97 -12.27
C GLY A 187 -17.35 -1.41 -13.66
N HIS A 188 -16.17 -0.80 -13.87
CA HIS A 188 -15.83 -0.13 -15.12
C HIS A 188 -15.09 -1.08 -16.08
N HIS A 189 -15.40 -1.05 -17.38
CA HIS A 189 -14.78 -1.93 -18.38
C HIS A 189 -13.24 -1.87 -18.40
N LEU A 190 -12.63 -0.68 -18.21
CA LEU A 190 -11.17 -0.57 -18.12
C LEU A 190 -10.59 -1.38 -16.94
N ALA A 191 -11.30 -1.51 -15.82
CA ALA A 191 -10.83 -2.36 -14.73
C ALA A 191 -10.84 -3.84 -15.12
N GLN A 192 -11.70 -4.27 -16.05
CA GLN A 192 -11.68 -5.64 -16.58
C GLN A 192 -10.50 -5.83 -17.54
N GLU A 193 -10.28 -4.85 -18.41
CA GLU A 193 -9.14 -4.85 -19.35
C GLU A 193 -7.78 -4.90 -18.64
N TYR A 194 -7.65 -4.21 -17.50
CA TYR A 194 -6.44 -4.22 -16.69
C TYR A 194 -6.40 -5.32 -15.61
N CYS A 195 -7.39 -6.23 -15.55
CA CYS A 195 -7.52 -7.27 -14.52
C CYS A 195 -7.56 -6.75 -13.07
N LEU A 196 -8.09 -5.54 -12.82
CA LEU A 196 -8.19 -4.91 -11.50
C LEU A 196 -9.61 -4.91 -10.92
N SER A 197 -10.59 -5.43 -11.66
CA SER A 197 -12.01 -5.39 -11.26
C SER A 197 -12.24 -6.05 -9.91
N ASP A 198 -11.74 -7.27 -9.73
CA ASP A 198 -11.94 -8.06 -8.52
C ASP A 198 -11.21 -7.41 -7.33
N CYS A 199 -9.98 -6.95 -7.54
CA CYS A 199 -9.21 -6.21 -6.55
C CYS A 199 -9.95 -4.93 -6.09
N TYR A 200 -10.50 -4.14 -7.02
CA TYR A 200 -11.27 -2.94 -6.68
C TYR A 200 -12.58 -3.25 -5.96
N GLN A 201 -13.28 -4.31 -6.34
CA GLN A 201 -14.49 -4.75 -5.65
C GLN A 201 -14.18 -5.25 -4.24
N ALA A 202 -13.10 -6.01 -4.07
CA ALA A 202 -12.61 -6.46 -2.77
C ALA A 202 -12.22 -5.27 -1.87
N LEU A 203 -11.48 -4.28 -2.39
CA LEU A 203 -11.17 -3.06 -1.65
C LEU A 203 -12.41 -2.25 -1.29
N ALA A 204 -13.40 -2.18 -2.18
CA ALA A 204 -14.66 -1.49 -1.87
C ALA A 204 -15.42 -2.17 -0.73
N ALA A 205 -15.37 -3.51 -0.66
CA ALA A 205 -16.04 -4.30 0.38
C ALA A 205 -15.27 -4.32 1.71
N ARG A 206 -13.93 -4.28 1.66
CA ARG A 206 -13.01 -4.45 2.80
C ARG A 206 -12.14 -3.24 3.06
N PHE A 207 -12.63 -2.06 2.69
CA PHE A 207 -11.88 -0.81 2.75
C PHE A 207 -11.39 -0.51 4.18
N THR A 208 -12.29 -0.69 5.16
CA THR A 208 -12.02 -0.39 6.56
C THR A 208 -10.93 -1.30 7.13
N GLU A 209 -10.96 -2.58 6.78
CA GLU A 209 -9.95 -3.57 7.13
C GLU A 209 -8.61 -3.23 6.45
N ALA A 210 -8.61 -2.96 5.15
CA ALA A 210 -7.41 -2.59 4.40
C ALA A 210 -6.72 -1.34 4.97
N ARG A 211 -7.47 -0.27 5.28
CA ARG A 211 -6.87 0.95 5.88
C ARG A 211 -6.35 0.72 7.30
N ARG A 212 -6.90 -0.24 8.07
CA ARG A 212 -6.43 -0.53 9.43
C ARG A 212 -5.08 -1.22 9.38
N ALA A 213 -4.88 -2.13 8.44
CA ALA A 213 -3.57 -2.71 8.18
C ALA A 213 -2.55 -1.63 7.78
N LEU A 214 -2.93 -0.67 6.94
CA LEU A 214 -2.08 0.48 6.63
C LEU A 214 -1.74 1.33 7.86
N ASN A 215 -2.70 1.52 8.77
CA ASN A 215 -2.48 2.26 10.01
C ASN A 215 -1.43 1.58 10.90
N TYR A 216 -1.46 0.24 10.99
CA TYR A 216 -0.40 -0.51 11.66
C TYR A 216 0.98 -0.31 11.01
N VAL A 217 1.05 -0.34 9.68
CA VAL A 217 2.32 -0.11 8.97
C VAL A 217 2.86 1.29 9.27
N ALA A 218 1.98 2.30 9.31
CA ALA A 218 2.36 3.67 9.68
C ALA A 218 2.88 3.79 11.11
N GLU A 219 2.25 3.10 12.07
CA GLU A 219 2.70 3.05 13.46
C GLU A 219 4.08 2.39 13.57
N THR A 220 4.29 1.29 12.83
CA THR A 220 5.57 0.58 12.77
C THR A 220 6.67 1.49 12.21
N LEU A 221 6.40 2.20 11.11
CA LEU A 221 7.33 3.17 10.50
C LEU A 221 7.66 4.34 11.44
N THR A 222 6.67 4.85 12.17
CA THR A 222 6.86 5.96 13.10
C THR A 222 7.72 5.54 14.29
N PHE A 223 7.55 4.31 14.78
CA PHE A 223 8.37 3.75 15.84
C PHE A 223 9.84 3.60 15.40
N MET A 224 10.09 3.03 14.21
CA MET A 224 11.45 2.91 13.66
C MET A 224 12.17 4.26 13.50
N GLY A 225 11.44 5.35 13.25
CA GLY A 225 12.01 6.70 13.12
C GLY A 225 12.41 7.38 14.42
N GLN A 226 12.03 6.84 15.58
CA GLN A 226 12.33 7.42 16.91
C GLN A 226 13.51 6.77 17.63
N ASP A 227 14.06 5.67 17.11
CA ASP A 227 15.18 4.92 17.72
C ASP A 227 16.57 5.28 17.14
N GLY A 228 16.71 6.44 16.50
CA GLY A 228 18.03 6.97 16.14
C GLY A 228 18.79 7.46 17.38
N PRO A 229 20.02 7.01 17.67
CA PRO A 229 20.77 7.51 18.82
C PRO A 229 21.09 8.99 18.65
N ASN A 230 20.75 9.78 19.67
CA ASN A 230 21.35 11.10 19.90
C ASN A 230 22.83 10.95 20.27
#